data_AF-A0A3D0TTC4-F1
#
_entry.id   AF-A0A3D0TTC4-F1
#
_cell.length_a   1.000
_cell.length_b   1.000
_cell.length_c   1.000
_cell.angle_alpha   90.00
_cell.angle_beta   90.00
_cell.angle_gamma   90.00
#
_symmetry.space_group_name_H-M   'P 1'
#
loop_
_entity.id
_entity.type
_entity.pdbx_description
1 polymer ?
#
loop_
_entity_poly.entity_id
_entity_poly.type
_entity_poly.pdbx_seq_one_letter_code
_entity_poly.pdbx_strand_id
1 'polypeptide(L)'
;MNEPIIVSCPIAGTDKTITLETGRLAALAHGAVVARVGNTQVLVTATAAKSPRDSADFFPLTVDIEERMYAVGRIPGSFFRREGRASDDAVLTCRLIDRPLRPNFPATYRHDTHVVGTVLGVDGENPYDVVALNGASAALWLSGIPFECPLAAVRLAYGTDGSWIPFPTYDEGTAATFEMVVA
;
A
#
# COMPACT_ATOMS: atom_id res chain seq x y z
N MET A 1 13.98 -22.59 -0.55
CA MET A 1 13.18 -21.38 -0.85
C MET A 1 11.79 -21.71 -0.37
N ASN A 2 11.25 -21.00 0.62
CA ASN A 2 9.94 -21.34 1.18
C ASN A 2 8.85 -21.09 0.13
N GLU A 3 7.84 -21.96 0.10
CA GLU A 3 6.65 -21.70 -0.72
C GLU A 3 5.94 -20.43 -0.22
N PRO A 4 5.48 -19.55 -1.13
CA PRO A 4 4.71 -18.38 -0.74
C PRO A 4 3.38 -18.81 -0.13
N ILE A 5 2.98 -18.12 0.95
CA ILE A 5 1.61 -18.21 1.46
C ILE A 5 0.79 -17.17 0.72
N ILE A 6 -0.26 -17.62 0.04
CA ILE A 6 -1.12 -16.78 -0.80
C ILE A 6 -2.55 -16.88 -0.29
N VAL A 7 -3.19 -15.73 -0.07
CA VAL A 7 -4.61 -15.64 0.24
C VAL A 7 -5.26 -14.70 -0.76
N SER A 8 -6.38 -15.15 -1.35
CA SER A 8 -7.14 -14.38 -2.33
C SER A 8 -8.60 -14.29 -1.88
N CYS A 9 -9.20 -13.12 -2.04
CA CYS A 9 -10.60 -12.87 -1.71
C CYS A 9 -11.26 -12.06 -2.83
N PRO A 10 -12.45 -12.46 -3.31
CA PRO A 10 -13.20 -11.64 -4.26
C PRO A 10 -13.66 -10.34 -3.61
N ILE A 11 -13.59 -9.24 -4.37
CA ILE A 11 -14.09 -7.94 -3.93
C ILE A 11 -15.59 -7.91 -4.22
N ALA A 12 -16.39 -7.87 -3.16
CA ALA A 12 -17.84 -7.91 -3.26
C ALA A 12 -18.38 -6.81 -4.18
N GLY A 13 -19.29 -7.18 -5.10
CA GLY A 13 -19.85 -6.25 -6.08
C GLY A 13 -19.00 -6.05 -7.35
N THR A 14 -17.90 -6.80 -7.51
CA THR A 14 -17.06 -6.78 -8.73
C THR A 14 -16.65 -8.20 -9.14
N ASP A 15 -16.03 -8.31 -10.31
CA ASP A 15 -15.27 -9.49 -10.77
C ASP A 15 -13.80 -9.49 -10.30
N LYS A 16 -13.38 -8.44 -9.58
CA LYS A 16 -12.00 -8.26 -9.12
C LYS A 16 -11.72 -9.12 -7.89
N THR A 17 -10.46 -9.53 -7.76
CA THR A 17 -9.96 -10.30 -6.62
C THR A 17 -8.73 -9.62 -6.05
N ILE A 18 -8.73 -9.36 -4.74
CA ILE A 18 -7.53 -8.93 -4.03
C ILE A 18 -6.75 -10.16 -3.56
N THR A 19 -5.44 -10.16 -3.80
CA THR A 19 -4.53 -11.22 -3.41
C THR A 19 -3.42 -10.65 -2.55
N LEU A 20 -3.15 -11.29 -1.42
CA LEU A 20 -2.03 -11.00 -0.53
C LEU A 20 -1.10 -12.21 -0.51
N GLU A 21 0.18 -11.98 -0.77
CA GLU A 21 1.21 -13.01 -0.78
C GLU A 21 2.33 -12.65 0.20
N THR A 22 2.82 -13.60 0.98
CA THR A 22 3.97 -13.42 1.88
C THR A 22 4.93 -14.62 1.84
N GLY A 23 6.16 -14.44 2.33
CA GLY A 23 7.16 -15.50 2.50
C GLY A 23 8.13 -15.71 1.34
N ARG A 24 7.85 -15.15 0.15
CA ARG A 24 8.74 -15.26 -1.02
C ARG A 24 9.74 -14.11 -1.16
N LEU A 25 9.30 -12.87 -0.96
CA LEU A 25 10.11 -11.67 -1.11
C LEU A 25 10.46 -11.03 0.24
N ALA A 26 11.59 -10.34 0.29
CA ALA A 26 12.03 -9.53 1.43
C ALA A 26 12.01 -10.27 2.80
N ALA A 27 12.49 -11.52 2.84
CA ALA A 27 12.49 -12.36 4.04
C ALA A 27 13.30 -11.82 5.25
N LEU A 28 14.06 -10.75 5.07
CA LEU A 28 14.80 -10.06 6.14
C LEU A 28 14.02 -8.89 6.75
N ALA A 29 12.94 -8.44 6.11
CA ALA A 29 12.03 -7.47 6.71
C ALA A 29 11.26 -8.12 7.86
N HIS A 30 10.78 -7.31 8.81
CA HIS A 30 9.95 -7.84 9.89
C HIS A 30 8.63 -8.37 9.33
N GLY A 31 8.00 -7.61 8.43
CA GLY A 31 6.87 -8.06 7.63
C GLY A 31 7.01 -7.68 6.17
N ALA A 32 6.57 -8.55 5.27
CA ALA A 32 6.58 -8.32 3.83
C ALA A 32 5.36 -8.96 3.16
N VAL A 33 4.63 -8.19 2.37
CA VAL A 33 3.43 -8.63 1.64
C VAL A 33 3.44 -8.06 0.22
N VAL A 34 3.22 -8.91 -0.77
CA VAL A 34 2.86 -8.49 -2.12
C VAL A 34 1.34 -8.45 -2.20
N ALA A 35 0.79 -7.24 -2.33
CA ALA A 35 -0.64 -7.03 -2.54
C ALA A 35 -0.93 -6.82 -4.03
N ARG A 36 -2.01 -7.44 -4.53
CA ARG A 36 -2.35 -7.43 -5.95
C ARG A 36 -3.85 -7.37 -6.20
N VAL A 37 -4.25 -6.56 -7.18
CA VAL A 37 -5.57 -6.59 -7.83
C VAL A 37 -5.33 -6.54 -9.34
N GLY A 38 -5.90 -7.47 -10.10
CA GLY A 38 -5.58 -7.60 -11.54
C GLY A 38 -4.09 -7.88 -11.76
N ASN A 39 -3.44 -7.05 -12.58
CA ASN A 39 -1.98 -7.06 -12.75
C ASN A 39 -1.27 -5.90 -12.03
N THR A 40 -2.02 -5.07 -11.29
CA THR A 40 -1.46 -4.07 -10.40
C THR A 40 -0.99 -4.72 -9.11
N GLN A 41 0.32 -4.62 -8.83
CA GLN A 41 0.98 -5.29 -7.71
C GLN A 41 1.96 -4.35 -7.00
N VAL A 42 1.91 -4.38 -5.66
CA VAL A 42 2.75 -3.56 -4.79
C VAL A 42 3.38 -4.48 -3.73
N LEU A 43 4.71 -4.46 -3.63
CA LEU A 43 5.43 -5.06 -2.52
C LEU A 43 5.48 -4.06 -1.37
N VAL A 44 4.89 -4.42 -0.24
CA VAL A 44 4.93 -3.60 0.96
C VAL A 44 5.76 -4.30 2.02
N THR A 45 6.72 -3.56 2.60
CA THR A 45 7.59 -4.05 3.67
C THR A 45 7.44 -3.15 4.89
N ALA A 46 7.39 -3.77 6.06
CA ALA A 46 7.35 -3.08 7.35
C ALA A 46 8.59 -3.47 8.16
N THR A 47 9.30 -2.47 8.67
CA THR A 47 10.48 -2.65 9.50
C THR A 47 10.47 -1.69 10.67
N ALA A 48 11.03 -2.11 11.80
CA ALA A 48 11.22 -1.27 12.97
C ALA A 48 12.63 -1.41 13.53
N ALA A 49 13.13 -0.34 14.15
CA ALA A 49 14.33 -0.40 14.95
C ALA A 49 14.13 -1.31 16.18
N LYS A 50 15.17 -2.05 16.58
CA LYS A 50 15.12 -2.92 17.77
C LYS A 50 15.01 -2.12 19.08
N SER A 51 15.61 -0.94 19.11
CA SER A 51 15.60 -0.04 20.25
C SER A 51 14.77 1.21 19.94
N PRO A 52 14.10 1.80 20.94
CA PRO A 52 13.44 3.08 20.77
C PRO A 52 14.48 4.16 20.43
N ARG A 53 14.05 5.19 19.72
CA ARG A 53 14.90 6.31 19.37
C ARG A 53 15.16 7.16 20.61
N ASP A 54 16.43 7.45 20.87
CA ASP A 54 16.83 8.29 21.99
C ASP A 54 16.16 9.66 21.89
N SER A 55 15.59 10.15 23.00
CA SER A 55 14.93 11.45 23.10
C SER A 55 13.76 11.70 22.13
N ALA A 56 13.05 10.65 21.68
CA ALA A 56 11.90 10.81 20.80
C ALA A 56 10.63 11.25 21.57
N ASP A 57 10.23 12.51 21.39
CA ASP A 57 8.99 13.05 21.96
C ASP A 57 7.74 12.60 21.18
N PHE A 58 7.91 12.09 19.95
CA PHE A 58 6.84 11.65 19.05
C PHE A 58 7.12 10.27 18.47
N PHE A 59 6.10 9.61 17.91
CA PHE A 59 6.23 8.33 17.21
C PHE A 59 6.78 8.54 15.78
N PRO A 60 8.02 8.07 15.49
CA PRO A 60 8.65 8.23 14.18
C PRO A 60 8.20 7.11 13.21
N LEU A 61 7.04 7.34 12.58
CA LEU A 61 6.57 6.56 11.45
C LEU A 61 6.87 7.29 10.14
N THR A 62 7.55 6.60 9.24
CA THR A 62 7.78 7.01 7.86
C THR A 62 7.07 6.04 6.92
N VAL A 63 6.37 6.58 5.94
CA VAL A 63 5.74 5.80 4.86
C VAL A 63 6.24 6.32 3.52
N ASP A 64 6.84 5.45 2.72
CA ASP A 64 7.35 5.78 1.39
C ASP A 64 6.72 4.89 0.33
N ILE A 65 6.33 5.51 -0.78
CA ILE A 65 5.88 4.84 -1.99
C ILE A 65 6.91 5.08 -3.07
N GLU A 66 7.49 3.98 -3.56
CA GLU A 66 8.44 3.97 -4.66
C GLU A 66 7.75 3.51 -5.94
N GLU A 67 7.42 4.47 -6.80
CA GLU A 67 6.98 4.20 -8.17
C GLU A 67 8.20 3.93 -9.05
N ARG A 68 8.25 2.73 -9.63
CA ARG A 68 9.33 2.34 -10.54
C ARG A 68 8.85 2.41 -11.98
N MET A 69 9.63 3.01 -12.87
CA MET A 69 9.20 3.18 -14.28
C MET A 69 9.09 1.83 -15.01
N TYR A 70 9.78 0.80 -14.53
CA TYR A 70 9.61 -0.56 -15.05
C TYR A 70 8.19 -1.10 -14.82
N ALA A 71 7.44 -0.58 -13.83
CA ALA A 71 6.08 -1.05 -13.53
C ALA A 71 5.12 -0.80 -14.69
N VAL A 72 5.40 0.22 -15.50
CA VAL A 72 4.68 0.55 -16.76
C VAL A 72 5.47 0.13 -18.01
N GLY A 73 6.56 -0.62 -17.86
CA GLY A 73 7.42 -1.05 -18.97
C GLY A 73 8.18 0.08 -19.66
N ARG A 74 8.47 1.19 -18.96
CA ARG A 74 9.18 2.35 -19.52
C ARG A 74 10.54 2.58 -18.86
N ILE A 75 11.47 3.15 -19.62
CA ILE A 75 12.76 3.62 -19.10
C ILE A 75 12.59 5.08 -18.62
N PRO A 76 13.10 5.46 -17.43
CA PRO A 76 13.01 6.83 -16.96
C PRO A 76 13.62 7.83 -17.96
N GLY A 77 12.86 8.86 -18.33
CA GLY A 77 13.30 9.94 -19.23
C GLY A 77 14.21 10.98 -18.58
N SER A 78 14.62 10.79 -17.33
CA SER A 78 15.50 11.72 -16.61
C SER A 78 16.92 11.68 -17.18
N PHE A 79 17.71 12.75 -16.96
CA PHE A 79 19.12 12.81 -17.40
C PHE A 79 19.94 11.61 -16.91
N PHE A 80 19.71 11.20 -15.66
CA PHE A 80 20.38 10.05 -15.05
C PHE A 80 19.73 8.70 -15.36
N ARG A 81 18.62 8.68 -16.12
CA ARG A 81 17.81 7.49 -16.43
C ARG A 81 17.45 6.66 -15.19
N ARG A 82 17.18 7.35 -14.08
CA ARG A 82 16.82 6.76 -12.78
C ARG A 82 15.62 7.49 -12.21
N GLU A 83 14.81 6.78 -11.43
CA GLU A 83 13.76 7.40 -10.64
C GLU A 83 14.36 8.38 -9.62
N GLY A 84 13.75 9.55 -9.51
CA GLY A 84 14.20 10.63 -8.65
C GLY A 84 13.32 10.77 -7.42
N ARG A 85 12.94 12.01 -7.12
CA ARG A 85 12.00 12.32 -6.05
C ARG A 85 10.63 11.68 -6.32
N ALA A 86 9.94 11.29 -5.25
CA ALA A 86 8.56 10.84 -5.31
C ALA A 86 7.66 11.85 -6.03
N SER A 87 6.72 11.34 -6.83
CA SER A 87 5.68 12.12 -7.50
C SER A 87 4.67 12.66 -6.48
N ASP A 88 3.88 13.66 -6.88
CA ASP A 88 2.81 14.18 -6.01
C ASP A 88 1.78 13.07 -5.67
N ASP A 89 1.47 12.19 -6.62
CA ASP A 89 0.56 11.05 -6.41
C ASP A 89 1.14 10.02 -5.42
N ALA A 90 2.44 9.73 -5.52
CA ALA A 90 3.12 8.88 -4.55
C ALA A 90 3.11 9.52 -3.15
N VAL A 91 3.37 10.83 -3.05
CA VAL A 91 3.32 11.57 -1.77
C VAL A 91 1.90 11.57 -1.18
N LEU A 92 0.87 11.74 -2.00
CA LEU A 92 -0.52 11.66 -1.57
C LEU A 92 -0.86 10.24 -1.08
N THR A 93 -0.36 9.21 -1.76
CA THR A 93 -0.52 7.82 -1.35
C THR A 93 0.18 7.53 -0.03
N CYS A 94 1.41 8.03 0.18
CA CYS A 94 2.10 7.94 1.48
C CYS A 94 1.23 8.50 2.61
N ARG A 95 0.63 9.67 2.40
CA ARG A 95 -0.25 10.30 3.40
C ARG A 95 -1.55 9.53 3.60
N LEU A 96 -2.11 8.95 2.54
CA LEU A 96 -3.30 8.12 2.60
C LEU A 96 -3.07 6.87 3.46
N ILE A 97 -1.87 6.31 3.42
CA ILE A 97 -1.47 5.14 4.20
C ILE A 97 -1.08 5.52 5.64
N ASP A 98 -0.28 6.57 5.84
CA ASP A 98 0.18 7.00 7.17
C ASP A 98 -0.99 7.38 8.10
N ARG A 99 -1.94 8.18 7.60
CA ARG A 99 -3.07 8.70 8.38
C ARG A 99 -3.87 7.64 9.14
N PRO A 100 -4.33 6.54 8.53
CA PRO A 100 -5.06 5.49 9.24
C PRO A 100 -4.12 4.59 10.06
N LEU A 101 -2.87 4.37 9.66
CA LEU A 101 -1.93 3.52 10.41
C LEU A 101 -1.50 4.14 11.75
N ARG A 102 -1.16 5.44 11.76
CA ARG A 102 -0.53 6.12 12.91
C ARG A 102 -1.32 6.03 14.22
N PRO A 103 -2.65 6.16 14.27
CA PRO A 103 -3.43 6.04 15.50
C PRO A 103 -3.44 4.63 16.11
N ASN A 104 -3.09 3.60 15.34
CA ASN A 104 -3.15 2.20 15.76
C ASN A 104 -1.86 1.68 16.40
N PHE A 105 -0.90 2.57 16.68
CA PHE A 105 0.30 2.26 17.44
C PHE A 105 0.14 2.73 18.89
N PRO A 106 0.66 1.96 19.88
CA PRO A 106 0.59 2.37 21.28
C PRO A 106 1.20 3.75 21.52
N ALA A 107 0.57 4.55 22.38
CA ALA A 107 1.00 5.93 22.65
C ALA A 107 2.44 6.05 23.21
N THR A 108 3.00 4.97 23.76
CA THR A 108 4.37 4.88 24.29
C THR A 108 5.39 4.34 23.28
N TYR A 109 4.96 3.90 22.10
CA TYR A 109 5.83 3.31 21.10
C TYR A 109 6.69 4.37 20.40
N ARG A 110 8.02 4.20 20.44
CA ARG A 110 9.02 5.19 19.96
C ARG A 110 10.12 4.58 19.11
N HIS A 111 9.88 3.43 18.50
CA HIS A 111 10.84 2.81 17.59
C HIS A 111 10.66 3.39 16.19
N ASP A 112 11.77 3.75 15.54
CA ASP A 112 11.77 4.16 14.12
C ASP A 112 11.14 3.04 13.30
N THR A 113 9.96 3.33 12.74
CA THR A 113 9.15 2.38 11.98
C THR A 113 9.04 2.89 10.55
N HIS A 114 9.40 2.04 9.60
CA HIS A 114 9.41 2.37 8.18
C HIS A 114 8.56 1.37 7.41
N VAL A 115 7.56 1.91 6.71
CA VAL A 115 6.73 1.17 5.77
C VAL A 115 7.08 1.63 4.36
N VAL A 116 7.53 0.72 3.51
CA VAL A 116 7.90 1.01 2.12
C VAL A 116 7.02 0.19 1.19
N GLY A 117 6.26 0.86 0.33
CA GLY A 117 5.52 0.25 -0.77
C GLY A 117 6.24 0.47 -2.10
N THR A 118 6.74 -0.59 -2.71
CA THR A 118 7.34 -0.55 -4.05
C THR A 118 6.32 -1.04 -5.07
N VAL A 119 5.96 -0.19 -6.02
CA VAL A 119 5.05 -0.56 -7.12
C VAL A 119 5.82 -1.45 -8.10
N LEU A 120 5.47 -2.74 -8.13
CA LEU A 120 6.14 -3.75 -8.95
C LEU A 120 5.56 -3.83 -10.37
N GLY A 121 4.30 -3.46 -10.54
CA GLY A 121 3.60 -3.54 -11.82
C GLY A 121 2.26 -2.83 -11.71
N VAL A 122 1.83 -2.20 -12.81
CA VAL A 122 0.51 -1.60 -12.95
C VAL A 122 -0.13 -2.05 -14.26
N ASP A 123 -1.41 -2.36 -14.23
CA ASP A 123 -2.19 -2.69 -15.45
C ASP A 123 -2.69 -1.46 -16.21
N GLY A 124 -2.62 -0.28 -15.59
CA GLY A 124 -3.18 0.95 -16.16
C GLY A 124 -4.69 1.08 -15.99
N GLU A 125 -5.32 0.13 -15.30
CA GLU A 125 -6.77 0.12 -15.06
C GLU A 125 -7.07 0.33 -13.57
N ASN A 126 -6.35 -0.35 -12.68
CA ASN A 126 -6.62 -0.36 -11.24
C ASN A 126 -5.67 0.59 -10.48
N PRO A 127 -6.21 1.54 -9.69
CA PRO A 127 -5.42 2.35 -8.77
C PRO A 127 -4.66 1.48 -7.76
N TYR A 128 -3.36 1.78 -7.55
CA TYR A 128 -2.51 0.98 -6.67
C TYR A 128 -2.57 1.42 -5.20
N ASP A 129 -3.13 2.58 -4.91
CA ASP A 129 -3.08 3.26 -3.62
C ASP A 129 -3.75 2.45 -2.50
N VAL A 130 -4.99 2.00 -2.73
CA VAL A 130 -5.73 1.17 -1.78
C VAL A 130 -5.15 -0.24 -1.70
N VAL A 131 -4.57 -0.75 -2.78
CA VAL A 131 -3.84 -2.04 -2.78
C VAL A 131 -2.61 -1.95 -1.88
N ALA A 132 -1.85 -0.85 -1.98
CA ALA A 132 -0.69 -0.57 -1.15
C ALA A 132 -1.08 -0.40 0.34
N LEU A 133 -2.20 0.26 0.64
CA LEU A 133 -2.69 0.44 2.01
C LEU A 133 -3.05 -0.91 2.66
N ASN A 134 -3.84 -1.74 1.96
CA ASN A 134 -4.17 -3.07 2.44
C ASN A 134 -2.91 -3.94 2.61
N GLY A 135 -1.94 -3.81 1.70
CA GLY A 135 -0.63 -4.44 1.83
C GLY A 135 0.18 -3.96 3.04
N ALA A 136 0.16 -2.66 3.34
CA ALA A 136 0.84 -2.07 4.50
C ALA A 136 0.26 -2.55 5.82
N SER A 137 -1.07 -2.59 5.92
CA SER A 137 -1.78 -3.15 7.07
C SER A 137 -1.40 -4.62 7.29
N ALA A 138 -1.44 -5.44 6.24
CA ALA A 138 -1.07 -6.85 6.31
C ALA A 138 0.42 -7.04 6.68
N ALA A 139 1.33 -6.26 6.10
CA ALA A 139 2.76 -6.32 6.40
C ALA A 139 3.04 -5.95 7.86
N LEU A 140 2.40 -4.90 8.38
CA LEU A 140 2.53 -4.52 9.79
C LEU A 140 1.97 -5.60 10.72
N TRP A 141 0.81 -6.17 10.41
CA TRP A 141 0.21 -7.22 11.23
C TRP A 141 1.08 -8.48 11.29
N LEU A 142 1.74 -8.85 10.18
CA LEU A 142 2.66 -9.98 10.12
C LEU A 142 4.02 -9.69 10.78
N SER A 143 4.38 -8.41 10.97
CA SER A 143 5.74 -8.02 11.37
C SER A 143 6.08 -8.24 12.85
N GLY A 144 5.06 -8.44 13.70
CA GLY A 144 5.24 -8.47 15.16
C GLY A 144 5.54 -7.09 15.78
N ILE A 145 5.56 -6.02 14.98
CA ILE A 145 5.57 -4.64 15.46
C ILE A 145 4.27 -4.40 16.25
N PRO A 146 4.29 -3.68 17.38
CA PRO A 146 3.08 -3.42 18.18
C PRO A 146 2.12 -2.51 17.42
N PHE A 147 1.22 -3.15 16.68
CA PHE A 147 0.16 -2.57 15.87
C PHE A 147 -1.15 -3.22 16.31
N GLU A 148 -2.09 -2.44 16.81
CA GLU A 148 -3.21 -2.96 17.62
C GLU A 148 -4.32 -3.60 16.80
N CYS A 149 -4.58 -3.09 15.60
CA CYS A 149 -5.68 -3.54 14.76
C CYS A 149 -5.29 -3.50 13.27
N PRO A 150 -5.49 -4.59 12.51
CA PRO A 150 -5.34 -4.53 11.07
C PRO A 150 -6.42 -3.63 10.47
N LEU A 151 -6.02 -2.79 9.54
CA LEU A 151 -6.88 -1.90 8.79
C LEU A 151 -7.20 -2.48 7.42
N ALA A 152 -8.31 -2.04 6.86
CA ALA A 152 -8.69 -2.33 5.49
C ALA A 152 -9.11 -1.03 4.83
N ALA A 153 -8.76 -0.87 3.55
CA ALA A 153 -9.20 0.27 2.78
C ALA A 153 -9.98 -0.15 1.55
N VAL A 154 -10.94 0.69 1.16
CA VAL A 154 -11.74 0.56 -0.04
C VAL A 154 -11.84 1.92 -0.73
N ARG A 155 -11.67 1.92 -2.05
CA ARG A 155 -12.04 3.05 -2.92
C ARG A 155 -13.44 2.79 -3.45
N LEU A 156 -14.33 3.77 -3.31
CA LEU A 156 -15.72 3.69 -3.74
C LEU A 156 -16.00 4.87 -4.69
N ALA A 157 -16.57 4.56 -5.84
CA ALA A 157 -17.12 5.55 -6.76
C ALA A 157 -18.66 5.45 -6.77
N TYR A 158 -19.31 6.59 -6.95
CA TYR A 158 -20.76 6.68 -7.18
C TYR A 158 -21.02 6.95 -8.65
N GLY A 159 -21.49 5.93 -9.37
CA GLY A 159 -21.76 5.97 -10.80
C GLY A 159 -22.85 6.98 -11.15
N THR A 160 -22.83 7.44 -12.41
CA THR A 160 -23.87 8.34 -12.95
C THR A 160 -25.23 7.65 -13.11
N ASP A 161 -25.24 6.31 -13.09
CA ASP A 161 -26.42 5.46 -13.05
C ASP A 161 -27.01 5.29 -11.63
N GLY A 162 -26.36 5.86 -10.61
CA GLY A 162 -26.78 5.82 -9.22
C GLY A 162 -26.32 4.60 -8.43
N SER A 163 -25.34 3.84 -8.95
CA SER A 163 -24.77 2.65 -8.31
C SER A 163 -23.45 2.93 -7.57
N TRP A 164 -23.14 2.11 -6.56
CA TRP A 164 -21.84 2.14 -5.88
C TRP A 164 -20.90 1.12 -6.51
N ILE A 165 -19.71 1.57 -6.91
CA ILE A 165 -18.67 0.77 -7.56
C ILE A 165 -17.48 0.65 -6.59
N PRO A 166 -17.25 -0.52 -5.97
CA PRO A 166 -16.06 -0.76 -5.15
C PRO A 166 -14.84 -1.04 -6.02
N PHE A 167 -13.68 -0.55 -5.61
CA PHE A 167 -12.42 -0.64 -6.37
C PHE A 167 -12.61 -0.23 -7.84
N PRO A 168 -13.11 0.99 -8.12
CA PRO A 168 -13.30 1.46 -9.48
C PRO A 168 -11.98 1.49 -10.25
N THR A 169 -12.04 1.28 -11.57
CA THR A 169 -10.92 1.59 -12.47
C THR A 169 -10.70 3.10 -12.56
N TYR A 170 -9.57 3.53 -13.13
CA TYR A 170 -9.33 4.95 -13.41
C TYR A 170 -10.44 5.57 -14.27
N ASP A 171 -10.95 4.84 -15.27
CA ASP A 171 -12.02 5.31 -16.15
C ASP A 171 -13.36 5.41 -15.41
N GLU A 172 -13.70 4.40 -14.60
CA GLU A 172 -14.91 4.41 -13.77
C GLU A 172 -14.88 5.55 -12.75
N GLY A 173 -13.74 5.77 -12.09
CA GLY A 173 -13.54 6.87 -11.14
C GLY A 173 -13.65 8.25 -11.80
N THR A 174 -13.11 8.40 -13.01
CA THR A 174 -13.18 9.65 -13.79
C THR A 174 -14.61 9.96 -14.26
N ALA A 175 -15.38 8.93 -14.61
CA ALA A 175 -16.77 9.07 -15.04
C ALA A 175 -17.76 9.22 -13.88
N ALA A 176 -17.35 8.89 -12.65
CA ALA A 176 -18.22 8.90 -11.49
C ALA A 176 -18.63 10.32 -11.05
N THR A 177 -19.79 10.41 -10.41
CA THR A 177 -20.27 11.66 -9.82
C THR A 177 -19.39 12.09 -8.63
N PHE A 178 -18.89 11.10 -7.90
CA PHE A 178 -18.09 11.30 -6.71
C PHE A 178 -17.27 10.03 -6.42
N GLU A 179 -16.10 10.22 -5.83
CA GLU A 179 -15.20 9.15 -5.41
C GLU A 179 -14.66 9.42 -4.00
N MET A 180 -14.53 8.36 -3.19
CA MET A 180 -13.88 8.41 -1.89
C MET A 180 -13.04 7.19 -1.60
N VAL A 181 -12.03 7.38 -0.74
CA VAL A 181 -11.32 6.29 -0.09
C VAL A 181 -11.68 6.28 1.39
N VAL A 182 -12.03 5.10 1.90
CA VAL A 182 -12.32 4.84 3.31
C VAL A 182 -11.29 3.83 3.81
N ALA A 183 -10.67 4.11 4.96
CA ALA A 183 -9.63 3.31 5.60
C ALA A 183 -9.76 3.35 7.12
#